data_AF-A0A8J2RRY2-F1
#
_entry.id   AF-A0A8J2RRY2-F1
#
_cell.length_a   1.000
_cell.length_b   1.000
_cell.length_c   1.000
_cell.angle_alpha   90.00
_cell.angle_beta   90.00
_cell.angle_gamma   90.00
#
_symmetry.space_group_name_H-M   'P 1'
#
loop_
_entity.id
_entity.type
_entity.pdbx_description
1 polymer ?
#
loop_
_entity_poly.entity_id
_entity_poly.type
_entity_poly.pdbx_seq_one_letter_code
_entity_poly.pdbx_strand_id
1 'polypeptide(L)'
;MPRCNIKRTVFSFFLIGFTLFLILSCRSSDWLTQDSWKLKEKDVKLVVPIKEISQNQSFHVKPVINLSQQNLLTLSKSKSSLIHKLHFQNSTFVCGKGGVLTVKSGGRLGNLMGEYATLWALAKRDGFFPILQHRTYITLTKYFLDTSIPTIANLNCSLAWKSMNLHVYNNLNKVNRTQIAEDGIYIDGYPTSVSLFHRHRSEIVKEFQFKKHYIERAQAELYRLKENRQNVVFVGVHVRRTDYSQFLQGRFQAQLVGEVYFTRAMDYFRKKFPSSLFVVASDDMDWCRNHLKPMNNDVVFAGNRNTENPAEDMALLAACNHTIISYGNFGFWSAYLGGGEVILAGNISRMPTELQHSIRSANISHWQFFPGF
;
A
#
# COMPACT_ATOMS: atom_id res chain seq x y z
N MET A 1 5.05 -20.47 6.92
CA MET A 1 6.28 -20.72 6.14
C MET A 1 6.59 -22.21 6.23
N PRO A 2 6.97 -22.88 5.13
CA PRO A 2 7.20 -24.32 5.14
C PRO A 2 8.35 -24.67 6.11
N ARG A 3 8.15 -25.72 6.92
CA ARG A 3 9.10 -26.22 7.93
C ARG A 3 9.55 -27.62 7.51
N CYS A 4 10.85 -27.86 7.58
CA CYS A 4 11.44 -29.16 7.27
C CYS A 4 11.97 -29.84 8.56
N ASN A 5 11.70 -31.13 8.74
CA ASN A 5 12.14 -31.98 9.84
C ASN A 5 13.40 -32.76 9.42
N ILE A 6 14.52 -32.52 10.08
CA ILE A 6 15.81 -33.09 9.67
C ILE A 6 16.01 -34.41 10.40
N LYS A 7 15.60 -35.51 9.78
CA LYS A 7 15.97 -36.87 10.23
C LYS A 7 16.29 -37.78 9.03
N ARG A 8 17.45 -37.55 8.38
CA ARG A 8 18.40 -38.53 7.74
C ARG A 8 19.18 -37.95 6.53
N THR A 9 20.49 -37.78 6.73
CA THR A 9 21.67 -37.91 5.83
C THR A 9 21.73 -37.24 4.43
N VAL A 10 22.63 -36.25 4.23
CA VAL A 10 24.04 -36.33 3.74
C VAL A 10 24.74 -34.98 4.06
N PHE A 11 26.00 -35.03 4.51
CA PHE A 11 26.74 -33.88 5.08
C PHE A 11 27.77 -33.30 4.10
N SER A 12 27.71 -31.99 3.87
CA SER A 12 28.84 -31.22 3.35
C SER A 12 29.10 -30.07 4.33
N PHE A 13 30.32 -30.01 4.87
CA PHE A 13 30.75 -28.95 5.78
C PHE A 13 31.55 -27.92 4.99
N PHE A 14 31.34 -26.64 5.27
CA PHE A 14 32.25 -25.60 4.83
C PHE A 14 32.39 -24.51 5.91
N LEU A 15 33.56 -23.89 5.92
CA LEU A 15 33.90 -22.81 6.85
C LEU A 15 33.70 -21.46 6.16
N ILE A 16 32.97 -20.55 6.80
CA ILE A 16 33.04 -19.12 6.50
C ILE A 16 33.53 -18.44 7.79
N GLY A 17 34.77 -17.94 7.76
CA GLY A 17 35.44 -17.41 8.95
C GLY A 17 35.69 -18.52 9.99
N PHE A 18 35.31 -18.28 11.25
CA PHE A 18 35.39 -19.27 12.35
C PHE A 18 34.09 -20.07 12.57
N THR A 19 33.10 -19.90 11.70
CA THR A 19 31.79 -20.54 11.83
C THR A 19 31.68 -21.69 10.84
N LEU A 20 31.44 -22.89 11.36
CA LEU A 20 31.24 -24.11 10.59
C LEU A 20 29.76 -24.20 10.17
N PHE A 21 29.51 -24.32 8.87
CA PHE A 21 28.17 -24.40 8.29
C PHE A 21 27.88 -25.81 7.79
N LEU A 22 26.60 -26.20 7.89
CA LEU A 22 26.07 -27.46 7.40
C LEU A 22 25.19 -27.22 6.18
N ILE A 23 25.42 -27.96 5.09
CA ILE A 23 24.44 -28.07 4.00
C ILE A 23 23.51 -29.23 4.31
N LEU A 24 22.21 -28.93 4.36
CA LEU A 24 21.14 -29.90 4.58
C LEU A 24 20.26 -29.99 3.33
N SER A 25 19.93 -31.19 2.88
CA SER A 25 18.98 -31.40 1.78
C SER A 25 17.65 -31.88 2.34
N CYS A 26 16.57 -31.15 2.09
CA CYS A 26 15.21 -31.57 2.47
C CYS A 26 14.52 -32.28 1.30
N ARG A 27 14.17 -33.55 1.50
CA ARG A 27 13.38 -34.33 0.54
C ARG A 27 11.88 -34.06 0.73
N SER A 28 11.08 -34.49 -0.25
CA SER A 28 9.62 -34.37 -0.20
C SER A 28 8.99 -34.98 1.06
N SER A 29 9.58 -36.06 1.60
CA SER A 29 9.15 -36.73 2.84
C SER A 29 9.37 -35.93 4.13
N ASP A 30 10.20 -34.88 4.08
CA ASP A 30 10.74 -34.23 5.28
C ASP A 30 9.96 -32.96 5.66
N TRP A 31 8.96 -32.58 4.87
CA TRP A 31 8.16 -31.37 5.08
C TRP A 31 7.03 -31.59 6.10
N LEU A 32 6.91 -30.68 7.06
CA LEU A 32 5.92 -30.73 8.16
C LEU A 32 4.59 -30.02 7.84
N THR A 33 4.40 -29.49 6.62
CA THR A 33 3.22 -28.69 6.25
C THR A 33 2.33 -29.42 5.25
N GLN A 34 1.01 -29.44 5.49
CA GLN A 34 -0.01 -30.04 4.61
C GLN A 34 -0.30 -29.28 3.30
N ASP A 35 0.43 -28.20 3.00
CA ASP A 35 0.33 -27.46 1.74
C ASP A 35 1.09 -28.19 0.61
N SER A 36 0.53 -29.30 0.14
CA SER A 36 1.13 -30.22 -0.84
C SER A 36 1.41 -29.64 -2.24
N TRP A 37 1.09 -28.37 -2.52
CA TRP A 37 1.21 -27.79 -3.86
C TRP A 37 2.30 -26.71 -4.03
N LYS A 38 2.97 -26.25 -2.97
CA LYS A 38 3.90 -25.10 -3.04
C LYS A 38 5.38 -25.42 -3.33
N LEU A 39 5.76 -26.69 -3.41
CA LEU A 39 7.14 -27.08 -3.70
C LEU A 39 7.13 -28.21 -4.72
N LYS A 40 7.09 -27.86 -6.02
CA LYS A 40 7.33 -28.81 -7.11
C LYS A 40 8.76 -29.38 -6.97
N GLU A 41 8.85 -30.66 -6.62
CA GLU A 41 9.96 -31.62 -6.86
C GLU A 41 11.38 -31.05 -7.01
N LYS A 42 11.88 -30.29 -6.03
CA LYS A 42 13.30 -29.91 -6.01
C LYS A 42 13.87 -30.13 -4.61
N ASP A 43 14.98 -30.85 -4.56
CA ASP A 43 15.84 -30.94 -3.38
C ASP A 43 16.22 -29.52 -2.94
N VAL A 44 15.71 -29.10 -1.79
CA VAL A 44 16.03 -27.78 -1.24
C VAL A 44 17.27 -27.92 -0.37
N LYS A 45 18.35 -27.25 -0.77
CA LYS A 45 19.59 -27.15 0.02
C LYS A 45 19.48 -25.97 0.99
N LEU A 46 19.57 -26.26 2.28
CA LEU A 46 19.60 -25.30 3.37
C LEU A 46 21.03 -25.16 3.87
N VAL A 47 21.47 -23.91 4.11
CA VAL A 47 22.76 -23.62 4.74
C VAL A 47 22.46 -23.12 6.15
N VAL A 48 22.88 -23.88 7.16
CA VAL A 48 22.59 -23.58 8.58
C VAL A 48 23.90 -23.50 9.37
N PRO A 49 24.09 -22.47 10.23
CA PRO A 49 25.22 -22.43 11.16
C PRO A 49 25.10 -23.57 12.18
N ILE A 50 26.19 -24.32 12.43
CA ILE A 50 26.14 -25.48 13.35
C ILE A 50 25.70 -25.11 14.78
N LYS A 51 25.97 -23.88 15.23
CA LYS A 51 25.53 -23.38 16.54
C LYS A 51 24.00 -23.35 16.70
N GLU A 52 23.23 -23.30 15.60
CA GLU A 52 21.76 -23.31 15.61
C GLU A 52 21.16 -24.73 15.53
N ILE A 53 21.98 -25.73 15.21
CA ILE A 53 21.53 -27.12 15.03
C ILE A 53 21.33 -27.84 16.37
N SER A 54 22.10 -27.49 17.40
CA SER A 54 21.96 -28.12 18.72
C SER A 54 20.67 -27.74 19.46
N GLN A 55 19.95 -26.72 19.00
CA GLN A 55 18.77 -26.17 19.70
C GLN A 55 17.44 -26.42 18.97
N ASN A 56 17.42 -26.76 17.68
CA ASN A 56 16.18 -26.83 16.89
C ASN A 56 16.11 -28.08 15.99
N GLN A 57 14.98 -28.81 16.05
CA GLN A 57 14.71 -29.99 15.21
C GLN A 57 14.01 -29.67 13.87
N SER A 58 13.69 -28.41 13.60
CA SER A 58 13.08 -27.97 12.34
C SER A 58 13.45 -26.54 11.97
N PHE A 59 13.59 -26.25 10.67
CA PHE A 59 14.09 -24.96 10.16
C PHE A 59 13.15 -24.34 9.13
N HIS A 60 13.16 -23.00 9.06
CA HIS A 60 12.44 -22.22 8.07
C HIS A 60 13.26 -22.09 6.79
N VAL A 61 12.62 -22.39 5.66
CA VAL A 61 13.27 -22.31 4.34
C VAL A 61 13.15 -20.90 3.77
N LYS A 62 14.29 -20.27 3.50
CA LYS A 62 14.39 -19.07 2.64
C LYS A 62 14.67 -19.52 1.20
N PRO A 63 14.09 -18.89 0.17
CA PRO A 63 14.36 -19.25 -1.22
C PRO A 63 15.85 -19.06 -1.57
N VAL A 64 16.45 -20.09 -2.15
CA VAL A 64 17.89 -20.17 -2.45
C VAL A 64 18.22 -19.30 -3.65
N ILE A 65 19.19 -18.39 -3.49
CA ILE A 65 19.91 -17.74 -4.59
C ILE A 65 20.81 -18.80 -5.23
N ASN A 66 20.69 -19.02 -6.54
CA ASN A 66 21.54 -19.94 -7.29
C ASN A 66 22.98 -19.39 -7.30
N LEU A 67 23.85 -19.90 -6.43
CA LEU A 67 25.27 -19.52 -6.36
C LEU A 67 26.11 -20.67 -6.92
N SER A 68 26.79 -20.43 -8.03
CA SER A 68 27.82 -21.33 -8.57
C SER A 68 29.08 -21.30 -7.69
N GLN A 69 29.82 -22.41 -7.65
CA GLN A 69 31.03 -22.58 -6.81
C GLN A 69 32.11 -21.51 -7.03
N GLN A 70 32.15 -20.85 -8.19
CA GLN A 70 33.08 -19.76 -8.47
C GLN A 70 32.77 -18.48 -7.64
N ASN A 71 31.53 -18.26 -7.22
CA ASN A 71 31.16 -17.09 -6.42
C ASN A 71 31.59 -17.19 -4.95
N LEU A 72 31.87 -18.39 -4.43
CA LEU A 72 32.32 -18.58 -3.04
C LEU A 72 33.78 -18.15 -2.82
N LEU A 73 34.62 -18.25 -3.85
CA LEU A 73 36.04 -17.89 -3.78
C LEU A 73 36.28 -16.38 -3.96
N THR A 74 35.39 -15.66 -4.65
CA THR A 74 35.46 -14.19 -4.76
C THR A 74 35.00 -13.48 -3.49
N LEU A 75 34.16 -14.12 -2.68
CA LEU A 75 33.68 -13.58 -1.39
C LEU A 75 34.74 -13.61 -0.26
N SER A 76 35.82 -14.40 -0.39
CA SER A 76 36.85 -14.49 0.66
C SER A 76 37.93 -13.39 0.59
N LYS A 77 37.94 -12.56 -0.46
CA LYS A 77 38.97 -11.54 -0.68
C LYS A 77 38.55 -10.08 -0.51
N SER A 78 37.29 -9.77 -0.16
CA SER A 78 36.90 -8.40 0.24
C SER A 78 36.66 -8.27 1.75
N LYS A 79 37.75 -8.25 2.52
CA LYS A 79 37.74 -7.57 3.84
C LYS A 79 37.70 -6.05 3.60
N SER A 80 36.52 -5.56 3.31
CA SER A 80 36.12 -4.17 3.41
C SER A 80 34.70 -4.20 3.93
N SER A 81 34.46 -3.59 5.08
CA SER A 81 33.14 -3.34 5.65
C SER A 81 32.20 -2.77 4.57
N LEU A 82 31.36 -3.62 3.97
CA LEU A 82 30.24 -3.14 3.16
C LEU A 82 29.22 -2.53 4.13
N ILE A 83 29.41 -1.26 4.44
CA ILE A 83 28.32 -0.41 4.91
C ILE A 83 27.34 -0.37 3.74
N HIS A 84 26.33 -1.24 3.75
CA HIS A 84 25.24 -1.19 2.79
C HIS A 84 24.44 0.08 3.06
N LYS A 85 24.80 1.13 2.33
CA LYS A 85 24.13 2.41 2.29
C LYS A 85 22.77 2.24 1.65
N LEU A 86 21.70 2.58 2.38
CA LEU A 86 20.37 2.71 1.78
C LEU A 86 20.23 4.10 1.21
N HIS A 87 19.63 4.19 0.03
CA HIS A 87 19.43 5.45 -0.67
C HIS A 87 17.93 5.76 -0.75
N PHE A 88 17.58 7.00 -0.41
CA PHE A 88 16.26 7.56 -0.64
C PHE A 88 16.45 9.00 -1.10
N GLN A 89 16.07 9.29 -2.35
CA GLN A 89 16.43 10.55 -3.00
C GLN A 89 17.95 10.81 -2.89
N ASN A 90 18.36 12.00 -2.44
CA ASN A 90 19.77 12.35 -2.23
C ASN A 90 20.29 11.96 -0.84
N SER A 91 19.48 11.27 -0.04
CA SER A 91 19.83 10.89 1.34
C SER A 91 20.40 9.48 1.39
N THR A 92 21.43 9.31 2.22
CA THR A 92 22.04 8.01 2.51
C THR A 92 21.82 7.67 3.97
N PHE A 93 21.30 6.48 4.25
CA PHE A 93 21.17 6.00 5.62
C PHE A 93 22.44 5.33 6.11
N VAL A 94 22.83 5.66 7.35
CA VAL A 94 23.84 4.96 8.13
C VAL A 94 23.25 4.72 9.51
N CYS A 95 23.33 3.49 10.02
CA CYS A 95 22.72 3.14 11.29
C CYS A 95 23.24 4.03 12.44
N GLY A 96 22.33 4.43 13.33
CA GLY A 96 22.65 5.31 14.46
C GLY A 96 22.96 6.76 14.09
N LYS A 97 22.72 7.19 12.85
CA LYS A 97 22.94 8.57 12.41
C LYS A 97 21.75 9.11 11.61
N GLY A 98 21.43 10.38 11.80
CA GLY A 98 20.50 11.12 10.93
C GLY A 98 19.01 10.84 11.12
N GLY A 99 18.65 10.02 12.10
CA GLY A 99 17.27 9.72 12.44
C GLY A 99 16.53 8.85 11.40
N VAL A 100 15.58 8.04 11.86
CA VAL A 100 14.84 7.12 10.98
C VAL A 100 13.37 7.03 11.36
N LEU A 101 12.51 7.00 10.33
CA LEU A 101 11.06 6.93 10.45
C LEU A 101 10.53 5.69 9.75
N THR A 102 9.54 5.06 10.34
CA THR A 102 8.61 4.15 9.67
C THR A 102 7.19 4.47 10.10
N VAL A 103 6.22 4.00 9.34
CA VAL A 103 4.80 4.02 9.70
C VAL A 103 4.30 2.60 9.91
N LYS A 104 3.09 2.47 10.47
CA LYS A 104 2.33 1.22 10.48
C LYS A 104 2.19 0.63 9.07
N SER A 105 2.02 -0.68 9.02
CA SER A 105 1.57 -1.42 7.82
C SER A 105 0.22 -2.08 8.09
N GLY A 106 -0.85 -1.30 8.01
CA GLY A 106 -2.19 -1.67 8.43
C GLY A 106 -3.23 -1.69 7.30
N GLY A 107 -4.21 -2.60 7.39
CA GLY A 107 -5.40 -2.57 6.54
C GLY A 107 -5.14 -2.97 5.08
N ARG A 108 -5.94 -2.43 4.15
CA ARG A 108 -5.91 -2.78 2.71
C ARG A 108 -5.20 -1.72 1.87
N LEU A 109 -5.14 -1.92 0.55
CA LEU A 109 -4.39 -1.10 -0.42
C LEU A 109 -4.46 0.42 -0.15
N GLY A 110 -5.66 1.01 -0.06
CA GLY A 110 -5.78 2.46 0.17
C GLY A 110 -5.15 2.94 1.49
N ASN A 111 -5.23 2.15 2.56
CA ASN A 111 -4.59 2.49 3.83
C ASN A 111 -3.07 2.44 3.69
N LEU A 112 -2.55 1.41 3.04
CA LEU A 112 -1.12 1.24 2.79
C LEU A 112 -0.53 2.38 1.93
N MET A 113 -1.30 2.87 0.94
CA MET A 113 -0.94 4.04 0.15
C MET A 113 -0.93 5.33 1.00
N GLY A 114 -1.91 5.48 1.90
CA GLY A 114 -1.98 6.60 2.85
C GLY A 114 -0.80 6.62 3.83
N GLU A 115 -0.48 5.45 4.38
CA GLU A 115 0.66 5.21 5.26
C GLU A 115 1.97 5.58 4.54
N TYR A 116 2.17 5.05 3.33
CA TYR A 116 3.33 5.36 2.49
C TYR A 116 3.47 6.86 2.23
N ALA A 117 2.42 7.53 1.76
CA ALA A 117 2.48 8.94 1.40
C ALA A 117 2.73 9.83 2.63
N THR A 118 2.17 9.44 3.79
CA THR A 118 2.44 10.13 5.05
C THR A 118 3.90 9.95 5.47
N LEU A 119 4.45 8.73 5.40
CA LEU A 119 5.86 8.47 5.70
C LEU A 119 6.79 9.30 4.80
N TRP A 120 6.50 9.31 3.49
CA TRP A 120 7.25 10.06 2.50
C TRP A 120 7.32 11.55 2.87
N ALA A 121 6.18 12.15 3.22
CA ALA A 121 6.12 13.57 3.54
C ALA A 121 6.68 13.90 4.93
N LEU A 122 6.61 12.98 5.90
CA LEU A 122 7.27 13.16 7.21
C LEU A 122 8.79 13.15 7.05
N ALA A 123 9.33 12.20 6.29
CA ALA A 123 10.76 12.15 5.98
C ALA A 123 11.24 13.43 5.31
N LYS A 124 10.50 13.94 4.31
CA LYS A 124 10.85 15.20 3.65
C LYS A 124 10.77 16.41 4.59
N ARG A 125 9.77 16.45 5.48
CA ARG A 125 9.59 17.55 6.45
C ARG A 125 10.70 17.57 7.50
N ASP A 126 11.05 16.40 8.03
CA ASP A 126 11.90 16.28 9.22
C ASP A 126 13.37 16.02 8.87
N GLY A 127 13.66 15.60 7.64
CA GLY A 127 15.00 15.24 7.19
C GLY A 127 15.48 13.86 7.68
N PHE A 128 14.58 13.07 8.26
CA PHE A 128 14.88 11.70 8.72
C PHE A 128 14.73 10.70 7.58
N PHE A 129 15.47 9.60 7.66
CA PHE A 129 15.43 8.57 6.63
C PHE A 129 14.14 7.74 6.73
N PRO A 130 13.34 7.61 5.66
CA PRO A 130 12.16 6.76 5.68
C PRO A 130 12.53 5.30 5.42
N ILE A 131 11.92 4.38 6.17
CA ILE A 131 11.98 2.95 5.94
C ILE A 131 10.57 2.39 5.88
N LEU A 132 10.27 1.67 4.82
CA LEU A 132 8.97 1.07 4.57
C LEU A 132 8.88 -0.33 5.18
N GLN A 133 7.78 -0.61 5.88
CA GLN A 133 7.47 -1.96 6.34
C GLN A 133 7.38 -2.95 5.18
N HIS A 134 7.90 -4.16 5.36
CA HIS A 134 8.00 -5.16 4.29
C HIS A 134 6.63 -5.50 3.66
N ARG A 135 5.57 -5.62 4.48
CA ARG A 135 4.20 -5.87 4.01
C ARG A 135 3.68 -4.75 3.10
N THR A 136 3.92 -3.49 3.45
CA THR A 136 3.52 -2.35 2.62
C THR A 136 4.28 -2.40 1.29
N TYR A 137 5.60 -2.62 1.33
CA TYR A 137 6.44 -2.74 0.13
C TYR A 137 5.92 -3.79 -0.84
N ILE A 138 5.78 -5.06 -0.40
CA ILE A 138 5.33 -6.16 -1.28
C ILE A 138 3.91 -5.94 -1.83
N THR A 139 3.05 -5.24 -1.07
CA THR A 139 1.68 -4.99 -1.51
C THR A 139 1.63 -3.89 -2.54
N LEU A 140 2.38 -2.80 -2.35
CA LEU A 140 2.44 -1.70 -3.32
C LEU A 140 3.11 -2.15 -4.63
N THR A 141 4.25 -2.83 -4.56
CA THR A 141 4.97 -3.33 -5.75
C THR A 141 4.26 -4.48 -6.46
N LYS A 142 3.19 -5.05 -5.88
CA LYS A 142 2.27 -5.93 -6.62
C LYS A 142 1.55 -5.15 -7.73
N TYR A 143 1.14 -3.91 -7.47
CA TYR A 143 0.23 -3.14 -8.32
C TYR A 143 0.89 -1.96 -9.06
N PHE A 144 1.89 -1.32 -8.43
CA PHE A 144 2.63 -0.18 -8.96
C PHE A 144 4.02 -0.62 -9.45
N LEU A 145 4.69 0.19 -10.27
CA LEU A 145 5.99 -0.14 -10.88
C LEU A 145 7.06 -0.43 -9.82
N ASP A 146 7.48 0.58 -9.08
CA ASP A 146 8.35 0.50 -7.91
C ASP A 146 8.13 1.73 -7.03
N THR A 147 8.47 1.60 -5.75
CA THR A 147 8.37 2.69 -4.78
C THR A 147 9.76 3.13 -4.32
N SER A 148 9.99 4.43 -4.17
CA SER A 148 11.32 4.97 -3.87
C SER A 148 11.80 4.74 -2.43
N ILE A 149 10.91 4.54 -1.45
CA ILE A 149 11.28 4.30 -0.05
C ILE A 149 11.83 2.87 0.12
N PRO A 150 13.07 2.69 0.63
CA PRO A 150 13.64 1.38 0.91
C PRO A 150 12.85 0.61 1.96
N THR A 151 12.89 -0.72 1.90
CA THR A 151 12.16 -1.56 2.86
C THR A 151 13.01 -1.91 4.09
N ILE A 152 12.37 -2.16 5.23
CA ILE A 152 12.99 -2.65 6.47
C ILE A 152 13.77 -3.96 6.27
N ALA A 153 13.44 -4.74 5.24
CA ALA A 153 14.21 -5.93 4.87
C ALA A 153 15.63 -5.59 4.34
N ASN A 154 15.89 -4.35 3.95
CA ASN A 154 17.22 -3.87 3.57
C ASN A 154 18.00 -3.27 4.76
N LEU A 155 17.39 -3.19 5.95
CA LEU A 155 18.03 -2.65 7.13
C LEU A 155 18.96 -3.69 7.77
N ASN A 156 20.24 -3.36 7.88
CA ASN A 156 21.28 -4.25 8.42
C ASN A 156 21.65 -3.94 9.89
N CYS A 157 20.76 -3.28 10.63
CA CYS A 157 20.99 -2.99 12.03
C CYS A 157 19.71 -3.04 12.86
N SER A 158 19.87 -3.16 14.18
CA SER A 158 18.78 -3.15 15.15
C SER A 158 18.54 -1.74 15.66
N LEU A 159 17.28 -1.31 15.63
CA LEU A 159 16.82 -0.01 16.13
C LEU A 159 15.82 -0.23 17.27
N ALA A 160 15.86 0.64 18.28
CA ALA A 160 14.96 0.62 19.42
C ALA A 160 13.71 1.47 19.14
N TRP A 161 12.85 0.98 18.25
CA TRP A 161 11.70 1.74 17.74
C TRP A 161 10.80 2.31 18.84
N LYS A 162 10.64 3.62 18.84
CA LYS A 162 9.68 4.36 19.67
C LYS A 162 8.35 4.50 18.92
N SER A 163 7.33 3.78 19.37
CA SER A 163 5.97 3.88 18.81
C SER A 163 5.27 5.15 19.29
N MET A 164 4.60 5.86 18.38
CA MET A 164 3.76 6.99 18.74
C MET A 164 2.69 7.30 17.70
N ASN A 165 1.59 7.89 18.18
CA ASN A 165 0.52 8.38 17.33
C ASN A 165 0.97 9.61 16.51
N LEU A 166 0.51 9.70 15.25
CA LEU A 166 0.83 10.81 14.36
C LEU A 166 0.48 12.19 14.94
N HIS A 167 -0.65 12.33 15.66
CA HIS A 167 -1.03 13.60 16.27
C HIS A 167 -0.06 14.02 17.36
N VAL A 168 0.35 13.07 18.22
CA VAL A 168 1.35 13.30 19.26
C VAL A 168 2.69 13.69 18.61
N TYR A 169 3.11 12.96 17.57
CA TYR A 169 4.34 13.26 16.84
C TYR A 169 4.34 14.66 16.24
N ASN A 170 3.23 15.07 15.63
CA ASN A 170 3.09 16.38 14.99
C ASN A 170 3.12 17.54 15.99
N ASN A 171 2.75 17.30 17.25
CA ASN A 171 2.80 18.30 18.32
C ASN A 171 4.20 18.49 18.91
N LEU A 172 5.16 17.60 18.60
CA LEU A 172 6.54 17.76 19.04
C LEU A 172 7.25 18.87 18.25
N ASN A 173 8.03 19.69 18.96
CA ASN A 173 8.96 20.61 18.32
C ASN A 173 10.10 19.83 17.62
N LYS A 174 10.89 20.53 16.79
CA LYS A 174 11.97 19.91 15.99
C LYS A 174 13.04 19.26 16.88
N VAL A 175 13.43 19.90 17.98
CA VAL A 175 14.45 19.39 18.91
C VAL A 175 14.02 18.04 19.49
N ASN A 176 12.79 17.96 20.00
CA ASN A 176 12.25 16.73 20.58
C ASN A 176 12.14 15.61 19.54
N ARG A 177 11.74 15.93 18.29
CA ARG A 177 11.73 14.95 17.19
C ARG A 177 13.11 14.40 16.89
N THR A 178 14.12 15.26 16.80
CA THR A 178 15.51 14.82 16.53
C THR A 178 16.05 13.93 17.65
N GLN A 179 15.80 14.28 18.91
CA GLN A 179 16.26 13.50 20.06
C GLN A 179 15.73 12.06 20.07
N ILE A 180 14.48 11.84 19.63
CA ILE A 180 13.90 10.50 19.61
C ILE A 180 14.15 9.75 18.28
N ALA A 181 14.62 10.43 17.24
CA ALA A 181 14.77 9.86 15.91
C ALA A 181 15.95 8.89 15.79
N GLU A 182 16.99 9.03 16.61
CA GLU A 182 18.17 8.17 16.59
C GLU A 182 17.85 6.71 16.93
N ASP A 183 16.90 6.50 17.85
CA ASP A 183 16.40 5.18 18.23
C ASP A 183 15.44 4.57 17.18
N GLY A 184 14.98 5.40 16.24
CA GLY A 184 13.96 5.09 15.25
C GLY A 184 12.55 5.36 15.75
N ILE A 185 11.75 6.00 14.91
CA ILE A 185 10.37 6.36 15.22
C ILE A 185 9.42 5.50 14.41
N TYR A 186 8.47 4.87 15.08
CA TYR A 186 7.38 4.13 14.48
C TYR A 186 6.08 4.91 14.66
N ILE A 187 5.53 5.45 13.57
CA ILE A 187 4.25 6.14 13.60
C ILE A 187 3.12 5.10 13.52
N ASP A 188 2.39 4.94 14.63
CA ASP A 188 1.25 4.03 14.72
C ASP A 188 -0.05 4.65 14.18
N GLY A 189 -1.18 3.94 14.37
CA GLY A 189 -2.48 4.34 13.81
C GLY A 189 -2.60 4.01 12.32
N TYR A 190 -3.57 4.60 11.61
CA TYR A 190 -3.72 4.46 10.15
C TYR A 190 -3.43 5.80 9.45
N PRO A 191 -2.17 6.31 9.52
CA PRO A 191 -1.86 7.66 9.09
C PRO A 191 -2.14 7.85 7.61
N THR A 192 -3.13 8.68 7.27
CA THR A 192 -3.34 9.21 5.91
C THR A 192 -3.48 10.72 6.00
N SER A 193 -2.35 11.41 6.04
CA SER A 193 -2.30 12.86 6.24
C SER A 193 -2.19 13.61 4.91
N VAL A 194 -3.33 13.78 4.25
CA VAL A 194 -3.44 14.53 2.99
C VAL A 194 -2.88 15.94 3.13
N SER A 195 -3.18 16.65 4.22
CA SER A 195 -2.62 17.97 4.51
C SER A 195 -1.09 18.00 4.62
N LEU A 196 -0.46 16.87 4.97
CA LEU A 196 0.98 16.74 5.01
C LEU A 196 1.55 16.53 3.60
N PHE A 197 1.05 15.52 2.87
CA PHE A 197 1.65 15.09 1.60
C PHE A 197 1.13 15.83 0.36
N HIS A 198 0.01 16.54 0.44
CA HIS A 198 -0.59 17.21 -0.73
C HIS A 198 0.31 18.29 -1.33
N ARG A 199 1.09 18.99 -0.50
CA ARG A 199 2.10 19.96 -0.94
C ARG A 199 3.18 19.33 -1.85
N HIS A 200 3.29 18.01 -1.85
CA HIS A 200 4.23 17.22 -2.65
C HIS A 200 3.51 16.33 -3.67
N ARG A 201 2.29 16.69 -4.08
CA ARG A 201 1.44 15.86 -4.96
C ARG A 201 2.18 15.36 -6.21
N SER A 202 2.94 16.21 -6.88
CA SER A 202 3.65 15.86 -8.13
C SER A 202 4.71 14.76 -7.93
N GLU A 203 5.26 14.62 -6.72
CA GLU A 203 6.18 13.56 -6.35
C GLU A 203 5.40 12.32 -5.90
N ILE A 204 4.40 12.49 -5.03
CA ILE A 204 3.58 11.40 -4.49
C ILE A 204 2.85 10.61 -5.59
N VAL A 205 2.30 11.28 -6.60
CA VAL A 205 1.60 10.60 -7.71
C VAL A 205 2.56 9.73 -8.52
N LYS A 206 3.86 10.07 -8.60
CA LYS A 206 4.86 9.27 -9.31
C LYS A 206 5.19 7.96 -8.60
N GLU A 207 5.01 7.91 -7.27
CA GLU A 207 5.20 6.70 -6.45
C GLU A 207 4.09 5.66 -6.65
N PHE A 208 2.96 6.07 -7.23
CA PHE A 208 1.78 5.23 -7.46
C PHE A 208 1.46 5.07 -8.95
N GLN A 209 2.49 4.93 -9.77
CA GLN A 209 2.33 4.59 -11.19
C GLN A 209 1.92 3.12 -11.34
N PHE A 210 0.70 2.90 -11.81
CA PHE A 210 0.18 1.57 -12.07
C PHE A 210 1.05 0.82 -13.09
N LYS A 211 1.17 -0.51 -12.92
CA LYS A 211 1.74 -1.37 -13.96
C LYS A 211 0.91 -1.26 -15.24
N LYS A 212 1.60 -1.33 -16.38
CA LYS A 212 1.04 -1.12 -17.73
C LYS A 212 -0.29 -1.85 -17.99
N HIS A 213 -0.39 -3.12 -17.60
CA HIS A 213 -1.61 -3.91 -17.82
C HIS A 213 -2.86 -3.38 -17.08
N TYR A 214 -2.74 -2.68 -15.95
CA TYR A 214 -3.88 -2.04 -15.30
C TYR A 214 -4.36 -0.83 -16.10
N ILE A 215 -3.41 -0.04 -16.60
CA ILE A 215 -3.69 1.15 -17.43
C ILE A 215 -4.38 0.73 -18.72
N GLU A 216 -3.82 -0.27 -19.41
CA GLU A 216 -4.37 -0.78 -20.68
C GLU A 216 -5.78 -1.35 -20.50
N ARG A 217 -6.03 -2.11 -19.42
CA ARG A 217 -7.38 -2.62 -19.13
C ARG A 217 -8.37 -1.51 -18.81
N ALA A 218 -7.98 -0.52 -18.01
CA ALA A 218 -8.82 0.62 -17.69
C ALA A 218 -9.19 1.41 -18.97
N GLN A 219 -8.20 1.69 -19.83
CA GLN A 219 -8.41 2.39 -21.09
C GLN A 219 -9.27 1.59 -22.07
N ALA A 220 -9.03 0.27 -22.20
CA ALA A 220 -9.83 -0.60 -23.04
C ALA A 220 -11.29 -0.65 -22.57
N GLU A 221 -11.52 -0.70 -21.26
CA GLU A 221 -12.86 -0.68 -20.69
C GLU A 221 -13.56 0.66 -20.95
N LEU A 222 -12.91 1.80 -20.68
CA LEU A 222 -13.49 3.11 -20.98
C LEU A 222 -13.79 3.28 -22.48
N TYR A 223 -12.90 2.80 -23.36
CA TYR A 223 -13.13 2.80 -24.81
C TYR A 223 -14.37 1.97 -25.19
N ARG A 224 -14.51 0.77 -24.60
CA ARG A 224 -15.69 -0.09 -24.79
C ARG A 224 -16.97 0.60 -24.33
N LEU A 225 -16.94 1.25 -23.17
CA LEU A 225 -18.09 1.95 -22.57
C LEU A 225 -18.50 3.22 -23.32
N LYS A 226 -17.56 3.85 -24.03
CA LYS A 226 -17.84 5.02 -24.87
C LYS A 226 -18.82 4.67 -26.00
N GLU A 227 -18.77 3.45 -26.51
CA GLU A 227 -19.51 3.01 -27.72
C GLU A 227 -19.35 4.05 -28.86
N ASN A 228 -20.46 4.52 -29.44
CA ASN A 228 -20.49 5.53 -30.50
C ASN A 228 -20.64 6.97 -29.98
N ARG A 229 -20.61 7.19 -28.66
CA ARG A 229 -20.84 8.51 -28.05
C ARG A 229 -19.64 9.41 -28.29
N GLN A 230 -19.89 10.64 -28.74
CA GLN A 230 -18.84 11.65 -28.92
C GLN A 230 -18.66 12.49 -27.65
N ASN A 231 -17.46 13.01 -27.42
CA ASN A 231 -17.14 13.92 -26.31
C ASN A 231 -17.58 13.44 -24.92
N VAL A 232 -17.48 12.12 -24.66
CA VAL A 232 -17.86 11.53 -23.37
C VAL A 232 -16.93 12.02 -22.27
N VAL A 233 -17.53 12.46 -21.17
CA VAL A 233 -16.83 12.76 -19.91
C VAL A 233 -17.10 11.61 -18.94
N PHE A 234 -16.06 10.86 -18.58
CA PHE A 234 -16.20 9.77 -17.61
C PHE A 234 -16.14 10.32 -16.20
N VAL A 235 -17.11 9.95 -15.38
CA VAL A 235 -17.16 10.29 -13.95
C VAL A 235 -17.14 8.98 -13.16
N GLY A 236 -16.03 8.71 -12.48
CA GLY A 236 -15.91 7.54 -11.62
C GLY A 236 -16.81 7.70 -10.40
N VAL A 237 -17.59 6.68 -10.03
CA VAL A 237 -18.45 6.71 -8.84
C VAL A 237 -18.04 5.56 -7.93
N HIS A 238 -17.40 5.91 -6.82
CA HIS A 238 -17.01 4.94 -5.80
C HIS A 238 -17.99 4.95 -4.64
N VAL A 239 -18.71 3.83 -4.48
CA VAL A 239 -19.66 3.60 -3.39
C VAL A 239 -19.04 2.61 -2.42
N ARG A 240 -18.78 3.04 -1.18
CA ARG A 240 -18.24 2.17 -0.11
C ARG A 240 -19.34 1.85 0.90
N ARG A 241 -19.62 0.58 1.15
CA ARG A 241 -20.68 0.11 2.06
C ARG A 241 -20.19 -1.00 2.99
N THR A 242 -20.38 -2.26 2.60
CA THR A 242 -20.17 -3.54 3.31
C THR A 242 -19.62 -3.42 4.76
N ASP A 243 -18.38 -3.83 4.99
CA ASP A 243 -17.71 -3.89 6.30
C ASP A 243 -17.50 -2.51 6.94
N TYR A 244 -17.63 -1.44 6.15
CA TYR A 244 -17.42 -0.08 6.63
C TYR A 244 -18.61 0.46 7.43
N SER A 245 -19.81 -0.11 7.25
CA SER A 245 -21.00 0.23 8.03
C SER A 245 -20.78 0.11 9.54
N GLN A 246 -20.25 -1.02 9.99
CA GLN A 246 -19.93 -1.28 11.41
C GLN A 246 -18.86 -0.33 11.94
N PHE A 247 -17.82 -0.07 11.13
CA PHE A 247 -16.75 0.87 11.50
C PHE A 247 -17.27 2.30 11.67
N LEU A 248 -18.10 2.77 10.73
CA LEU A 248 -18.74 4.09 10.80
C LEU A 248 -19.64 4.24 12.01
N GLN A 249 -20.47 3.24 12.28
CA GLN A 249 -21.38 3.27 13.43
C GLN A 249 -20.60 3.25 14.75
N GLY A 250 -19.66 2.32 14.90
CA GLY A 250 -18.92 2.13 16.16
C GLY A 250 -17.96 3.26 16.50
N ARG A 251 -17.28 3.86 15.51
CA ARG A 251 -16.26 4.90 15.76
C ARG A 251 -16.78 6.32 15.61
N PHE A 252 -17.73 6.56 14.72
CA PHE A 252 -18.15 7.92 14.34
C PHE A 252 -19.65 8.17 14.54
N GLN A 253 -20.42 7.17 14.99
CA GLN A 253 -21.88 7.22 15.08
C GLN A 253 -22.50 7.71 13.76
N ALA A 254 -21.92 7.23 12.66
CA ALA A 254 -22.17 7.70 11.31
C ALA A 254 -23.03 6.70 10.53
N GLN A 255 -23.77 7.18 9.53
CA GLN A 255 -24.56 6.33 8.63
C GLN A 255 -23.89 6.19 7.26
N LEU A 256 -24.28 5.13 6.54
CA LEU A 256 -23.88 4.96 5.14
C LEU A 256 -24.47 6.10 4.30
N VAL A 257 -23.68 6.64 3.38
CA VAL A 257 -24.15 7.66 2.44
C VAL A 257 -25.31 7.12 1.61
N GLY A 258 -26.38 7.91 1.54
CA GLY A 258 -27.63 7.55 0.89
C GLY A 258 -27.65 7.83 -0.61
N GLU A 259 -28.70 7.34 -1.29
CA GLU A 259 -28.90 7.54 -2.73
C GLU A 259 -28.98 9.03 -3.10
N VAL A 260 -29.60 9.84 -2.24
CA VAL A 260 -29.86 11.26 -2.51
C VAL A 260 -28.55 12.03 -2.72
N TYR A 261 -27.50 11.70 -1.96
CA TYR A 261 -26.17 12.26 -2.18
C TYR A 261 -25.64 11.94 -3.59
N PHE A 262 -25.71 10.68 -4.00
CA PHE A 262 -25.18 10.26 -5.30
C PHE A 262 -25.98 10.88 -6.43
N THR A 263 -27.31 10.94 -6.32
CA THR A 263 -28.17 11.63 -7.29
C THR A 263 -27.79 13.09 -7.42
N ARG A 264 -27.68 13.85 -6.31
CA ARG A 264 -27.25 15.26 -6.34
C ARG A 264 -25.86 15.42 -7.00
N ALA A 265 -24.91 14.55 -6.67
CA ALA A 265 -23.55 14.60 -7.20
C ALA A 265 -23.49 14.26 -8.69
N MET A 266 -24.29 13.29 -9.15
CA MET A 266 -24.40 12.94 -10.56
C MET A 266 -25.10 14.05 -11.35
N ASP A 267 -26.17 14.63 -10.82
CA ASP A 267 -26.89 15.73 -11.46
C ASP A 267 -26.02 16.98 -11.64
N TYR A 268 -25.12 17.25 -10.69
CA TYR A 268 -24.09 18.29 -10.83
C TYR A 268 -23.26 18.07 -12.11
N PHE A 269 -22.75 16.86 -12.31
CA PHE A 269 -21.94 16.55 -13.50
C PHE A 269 -22.77 16.47 -14.77
N ARG A 270 -24.01 15.97 -14.73
CA ARG A 270 -24.94 16.00 -15.88
C ARG A 270 -25.19 17.43 -16.37
N LYS A 271 -25.43 18.35 -15.44
CA LYS A 271 -25.65 19.77 -15.74
C LYS A 271 -24.41 20.41 -16.38
N LYS A 272 -23.23 20.04 -15.90
CA LYS A 272 -21.96 20.61 -16.35
C LYS A 272 -21.45 19.98 -17.65
N PHE A 273 -21.67 18.68 -17.82
CA PHE A 273 -21.22 17.86 -18.93
C PHE A 273 -22.39 17.00 -19.45
N PRO A 274 -23.14 17.49 -20.46
CA PRO A 274 -24.31 16.78 -20.98
C PRO A 274 -24.05 15.37 -21.50
N SER A 275 -22.80 15.05 -21.87
CA SER A 275 -22.35 13.73 -22.31
C SER A 275 -21.56 12.98 -21.23
N SER A 276 -21.95 13.12 -19.96
CA SER A 276 -21.33 12.39 -18.84
C SER A 276 -21.70 10.90 -18.84
N LEU A 277 -20.73 10.03 -18.57
CA LEU A 277 -20.95 8.61 -18.28
C LEU A 277 -20.40 8.27 -16.90
N PHE A 278 -21.25 7.74 -16.03
CA PHE A 278 -20.93 7.40 -14.65
C PHE A 278 -20.45 5.95 -14.54
N VAL A 279 -19.18 5.77 -14.20
CA VAL A 279 -18.53 4.45 -14.09
C VAL A 279 -18.52 4.04 -12.62
N VAL A 280 -19.44 3.18 -12.23
CA VAL A 280 -19.68 2.79 -10.84
C VAL A 280 -18.82 1.59 -10.45
N ALA A 281 -18.07 1.74 -9.36
CA ALA A 281 -17.40 0.64 -8.66
C ALA A 281 -17.76 0.68 -7.17
N SER A 282 -18.00 -0.50 -6.60
CA SER A 282 -18.50 -0.65 -5.23
C SER A 282 -18.16 -2.01 -4.67
N ASP A 283 -18.02 -2.09 -3.35
CA ASP A 283 -18.03 -3.35 -2.61
C ASP A 283 -19.43 -3.95 -2.49
N ASP A 284 -20.46 -3.18 -2.84
CA ASP A 284 -21.88 -3.55 -2.86
C ASP A 284 -22.53 -3.01 -4.14
N MET A 285 -22.30 -3.72 -5.25
CA MET A 285 -22.88 -3.37 -6.56
C MET A 285 -24.40 -3.60 -6.63
N ASP A 286 -24.99 -4.41 -5.75
CA ASP A 286 -26.43 -4.71 -5.77
C ASP A 286 -27.19 -3.53 -5.19
N TRP A 287 -26.69 -2.94 -4.10
CA TRP A 287 -27.18 -1.65 -3.64
C TRP A 287 -27.08 -0.60 -4.73
N CYS A 288 -25.95 -0.54 -5.46
CA CYS A 288 -25.79 0.45 -6.54
C CYS A 288 -26.82 0.27 -7.66
N ARG A 289 -27.07 -0.96 -8.12
CA ARG A 289 -28.11 -1.25 -9.13
C ARG A 289 -29.51 -0.89 -8.66
N ASN A 290 -29.78 -1.08 -7.37
CA ASN A 290 -31.09 -0.82 -6.80
C ASN A 290 -31.37 0.67 -6.61
N HIS A 291 -30.35 1.51 -6.38
CA HIS A 291 -30.53 2.92 -5.98
C HIS A 291 -29.99 3.94 -6.99
N LEU A 292 -28.92 3.63 -7.74
CA LEU A 292 -28.33 4.55 -8.73
C LEU A 292 -29.02 4.37 -10.08
N LYS A 293 -30.18 5.02 -10.24
CA LYS A 293 -30.98 4.90 -11.47
C LYS A 293 -30.36 5.68 -12.63
N PRO A 294 -30.10 5.02 -13.77
CA PRO A 294 -29.61 5.70 -14.97
C PRO A 294 -30.64 6.71 -15.50
N MET A 295 -30.15 7.83 -16.03
CA MET A 295 -30.91 8.75 -16.86
C MET A 295 -30.33 8.68 -18.27
N ASN A 296 -31.10 8.18 -19.25
CA ASN A 296 -30.62 8.01 -20.62
C ASN A 296 -29.39 7.07 -20.75
N ASN A 297 -29.36 5.97 -19.99
CA ASN A 297 -28.28 4.97 -20.02
C ASN A 297 -26.88 5.57 -19.74
N ASP A 298 -26.81 6.55 -18.83
CA ASP A 298 -25.60 7.24 -18.45
C ASP A 298 -24.86 6.61 -17.26
N VAL A 299 -25.35 5.50 -16.70
CA VAL A 299 -24.72 4.78 -15.59
C VAL A 299 -24.27 3.39 -16.03
N VAL A 300 -23.01 3.07 -15.75
CA VAL A 300 -22.41 1.77 -15.99
C VAL A 300 -21.90 1.19 -14.68
N PHE A 301 -22.25 -0.06 -14.42
CA PHE A 301 -21.81 -0.82 -13.25
C PHE A 301 -20.58 -1.66 -13.59
N ALA A 302 -19.40 -1.04 -13.58
CA ALA A 302 -18.15 -1.64 -14.09
C ALA A 302 -17.27 -2.30 -13.02
N GLY A 303 -17.47 -2.01 -11.73
CA GLY A 303 -16.67 -2.59 -10.66
C GLY A 303 -16.83 -4.12 -10.56
N ASN A 304 -15.71 -4.83 -10.37
CA ASN A 304 -15.70 -6.29 -10.40
C ASN A 304 -15.76 -6.96 -9.01
N ARG A 305 -15.74 -6.17 -7.93
CA ARG A 305 -15.69 -6.63 -6.52
C ARG A 305 -14.52 -7.56 -6.20
N ASN A 306 -13.50 -7.63 -7.04
CA ASN A 306 -12.36 -8.52 -6.85
C ASN A 306 -11.43 -7.97 -5.76
N THR A 307 -11.67 -8.40 -4.52
CA THR A 307 -10.85 -7.98 -3.38
C THR A 307 -9.40 -8.49 -3.43
N GLU A 308 -9.08 -9.48 -4.27
CA GLU A 308 -7.70 -9.96 -4.48
C GLU A 308 -6.90 -9.04 -5.42
N ASN A 309 -7.62 -8.33 -6.29
CA ASN A 309 -7.04 -7.37 -7.24
C ASN A 309 -7.73 -5.99 -7.22
N PRO A 310 -7.69 -5.27 -6.08
CA PRO A 310 -8.33 -3.96 -5.93
C PRO A 310 -7.76 -2.88 -6.87
N ALA A 311 -6.59 -3.11 -7.47
CA ALA A 311 -5.96 -2.17 -8.39
C ALA A 311 -6.71 -2.06 -9.74
N GLU A 312 -7.50 -3.07 -10.14
CA GLU A 312 -8.31 -3.00 -11.37
C GLU A 312 -9.37 -1.92 -11.27
N ASP A 313 -10.21 -1.98 -10.22
CA ASP A 313 -11.23 -0.98 -9.95
C ASP A 313 -10.61 0.41 -9.68
N MET A 314 -9.47 0.46 -8.96
CA MET A 314 -8.79 1.72 -8.67
C MET A 314 -8.25 2.39 -9.94
N ALA A 315 -7.62 1.61 -10.84
CA ALA A 315 -7.09 2.12 -12.10
C ALA A 315 -8.22 2.57 -13.05
N LEU A 316 -9.33 1.84 -13.09
CA LEU A 316 -10.51 2.24 -13.86
C LEU A 316 -11.10 3.57 -13.38
N LEU A 317 -11.28 3.72 -12.07
CA LEU A 317 -11.77 4.98 -11.48
C LEU A 317 -10.78 6.13 -11.68
N ALA A 318 -9.47 5.87 -11.52
CA ALA A 318 -8.42 6.87 -11.73
C ALA A 318 -8.25 7.27 -13.21
N ALA A 319 -8.73 6.46 -14.15
CA ALA A 319 -8.74 6.80 -15.58
C ALA A 319 -9.93 7.69 -15.98
N CYS A 320 -10.93 7.88 -15.09
CA CYS A 320 -12.05 8.78 -15.34
C CYS A 320 -11.62 10.26 -15.25
N ASN A 321 -12.37 11.16 -15.89
CA ASN A 321 -12.08 12.60 -15.89
C ASN A 321 -12.36 13.26 -14.53
N HIS A 322 -13.41 12.80 -13.85
CA HIS A 322 -13.87 13.32 -12.55
C HIS A 322 -14.27 12.16 -11.63
N THR A 323 -14.50 12.43 -10.35
CA THR A 323 -14.86 11.36 -9.40
C THR A 323 -15.88 11.80 -8.35
N ILE A 324 -16.85 10.93 -8.07
CA ILE A 324 -17.75 11.01 -6.92
C ILE A 324 -17.36 9.89 -5.95
N ILE A 325 -17.11 10.23 -4.69
CA ILE A 325 -16.70 9.26 -3.66
C ILE A 325 -17.55 9.42 -2.39
N SER A 326 -17.93 8.30 -1.76
CA SER A 326 -18.57 8.38 -0.44
C SER A 326 -17.57 8.78 0.66
N TYR A 327 -16.54 7.96 0.87
CA TYR A 327 -15.50 8.15 1.88
C TYR A 327 -14.45 7.02 1.76
N GLY A 328 -13.46 7.07 2.64
CA GLY A 328 -12.46 6.01 2.82
C GLY A 328 -11.28 6.13 1.86
N ASN A 329 -10.18 5.46 2.23
CA ASN A 329 -8.90 5.64 1.54
C ASN A 329 -8.91 5.11 0.10
N PHE A 330 -9.68 4.07 -0.22
CA PHE A 330 -9.74 3.54 -1.59
C PHE A 330 -10.28 4.59 -2.56
N GLY A 331 -11.49 5.12 -2.30
CA GLY A 331 -12.09 6.16 -3.13
C GLY A 331 -11.24 7.43 -3.17
N PHE A 332 -10.66 7.83 -2.03
CA PHE A 332 -9.73 8.95 -1.98
C PHE A 332 -8.57 8.76 -2.97
N TRP A 333 -7.88 7.61 -2.94
CA TRP A 333 -6.74 7.38 -3.82
C TRP A 333 -7.13 7.28 -5.30
N SER A 334 -8.27 6.65 -5.63
CA SER A 334 -8.79 6.65 -7.01
C SER A 334 -8.97 8.08 -7.54
N ALA A 335 -9.64 8.94 -6.76
CA ALA A 335 -9.88 10.34 -7.12
C ALA A 335 -8.60 11.18 -7.13
N TYR A 336 -7.71 10.98 -6.15
CA TYR A 336 -6.48 11.74 -6.01
C TYR A 336 -5.48 11.49 -7.15
N LEU A 337 -5.43 10.24 -7.63
CA LEU A 337 -4.63 9.85 -8.80
C LEU A 337 -5.25 10.32 -10.11
N GLY A 338 -6.58 10.19 -10.28
CA GLY A 338 -7.27 10.61 -11.50
C GLY A 338 -7.31 12.12 -11.71
N GLY A 339 -7.38 12.89 -10.62
CA GLY A 339 -7.50 14.35 -10.70
C GLY A 339 -8.89 14.79 -11.15
N GLY A 340 -8.97 15.95 -11.80
CA GLY A 340 -10.24 16.59 -12.17
C GLY A 340 -11.07 16.99 -10.95
N GLU A 341 -12.36 17.25 -11.14
CA GLU A 341 -13.26 17.59 -10.05
C GLU A 341 -13.68 16.36 -9.24
N VAL A 342 -13.67 16.53 -7.91
CA VAL A 342 -14.02 15.48 -6.97
C VAL A 342 -15.18 15.94 -6.10
N ILE A 343 -16.25 15.16 -6.04
CA ILE A 343 -17.33 15.33 -5.05
C ILE A 343 -17.17 14.25 -3.98
N LEU A 344 -16.97 14.69 -2.73
CA LEU A 344 -16.83 13.83 -1.56
C LEU A 344 -18.02 14.05 -0.61
N ALA A 345 -18.55 12.98 -0.02
CA ALA A 345 -19.62 13.12 0.96
C ALA A 345 -19.09 13.83 2.21
N GLY A 346 -19.70 14.97 2.50
CA GLY A 346 -19.53 15.75 3.73
C GLY A 346 -20.62 15.42 4.75
N ASN A 347 -20.36 15.79 6.01
CA ASN A 347 -21.34 15.74 7.11
C ASN A 347 -21.95 14.35 7.34
N ILE A 348 -21.18 13.29 7.07
CA ILE A 348 -21.60 11.89 7.30
C ILE A 348 -21.68 11.52 8.79
N SER A 349 -21.14 12.37 9.67
CA SER A 349 -20.98 12.17 11.10
C SER A 349 -20.89 13.53 11.82
N ARG A 350 -21.18 13.55 13.13
CA ARG A 350 -21.04 14.76 13.98
C ARG A 350 -19.60 15.28 14.01
N MET A 351 -18.63 14.37 14.05
CA MET A 351 -17.21 14.69 13.91
C MET A 351 -16.67 14.12 12.61
N PRO A 352 -15.97 14.90 11.77
CA PRO A 352 -15.40 14.40 10.53
C PRO A 352 -14.40 13.27 10.81
N THR A 353 -14.32 12.31 9.88
CA THR A 353 -13.26 11.30 9.92
C THR A 353 -11.88 11.95 9.80
N GLU A 354 -10.84 11.30 10.31
CA GLU A 354 -9.45 11.79 10.23
C GLU A 354 -9.05 12.14 8.78
N LEU A 355 -9.45 11.29 7.82
CA LEU A 355 -9.23 11.53 6.39
C LEU A 355 -9.98 12.77 5.89
N GLN A 356 -11.28 12.90 6.19
CA GLN A 356 -12.06 14.08 5.77
C GLN A 356 -11.50 15.38 6.36
N HIS A 357 -11.11 15.35 7.64
CA HIS A 357 -10.46 16.49 8.28
C HIS A 357 -9.15 16.83 7.55
N SER A 358 -8.31 15.83 7.25
CA SER A 358 -7.04 16.07 6.56
C SER A 358 -7.22 16.58 5.12
N ILE A 359 -8.23 16.10 4.38
CA ILE A 359 -8.56 16.60 3.03
C ILE A 359 -9.01 18.06 3.10
N ARG A 360 -9.90 18.41 4.04
CA ARG A 360 -10.34 19.80 4.25
C ARG A 360 -9.16 20.71 4.57
N SER A 361 -8.28 20.27 5.46
CA SER A 361 -7.07 21.01 5.84
C SER A 361 -6.03 21.11 4.71
N ALA A 362 -6.08 20.23 3.70
CA ALA A 362 -5.21 20.32 2.52
C ALA A 362 -5.65 21.40 1.52
N ASN A 363 -6.88 21.92 1.65
CA ASN A 363 -7.45 22.99 0.82
C ASN A 363 -7.33 22.73 -0.70
N ILE A 364 -7.72 21.54 -1.15
CA ILE A 364 -7.64 21.13 -2.55
C ILE A 364 -8.80 21.78 -3.34
N SER A 365 -8.48 22.73 -4.22
CA SER A 365 -9.48 23.61 -4.86
C SER A 365 -10.55 22.89 -5.70
N HIS A 366 -10.21 21.76 -6.31
CA HIS A 366 -11.13 20.97 -7.15
C HIS A 366 -11.89 19.89 -6.36
N TRP A 367 -11.82 19.90 -5.03
CA TRP A 367 -12.57 18.97 -4.16
C TRP A 367 -13.74 19.70 -3.50
N GLN A 368 -14.94 19.22 -3.75
CA GLN A 368 -16.18 19.75 -3.22
C GLN A 368 -16.81 18.76 -2.23
N PHE A 369 -17.45 19.29 -1.19
CA PHE A 369 -18.11 18.49 -0.17
C PHE A 369 -19.62 18.67 -0.27
N PHE A 370 -20.33 17.62 -0.65
CA PHE A 370 -21.79 17.64 -0.71
C PHE A 370 -22.36 16.96 0.54
N PRO A 371 -23.51 17.41 1.09
CA PRO A 371 -24.14 16.74 2.23
C PRO A 371 -24.44 15.27 1.91
N GLY A 372 -23.97 14.36 2.77
CA GLY A 372 -24.13 12.90 2.60
C GLY A 372 -25.55 12.36 2.85
N PHE A 373 -26.44 13.19 3.39
CA PHE A 373 -27.86 12.92 3.65
C PHE A 373 -28.73 14.03 3.06
#